data_AF-A0A7Z1K2V3-F1
#
_entry.id   AF-A0A7Z1K2V3-F1
#
_cell.length_a   1.000
_cell.length_b   1.000
_cell.length_c   1.000
_cell.angle_alpha   90.00
_cell.angle_beta   90.00
_cell.angle_gamma   90.00
#
_symmetry.space_group_name_H-M   'P 1'
#
loop_
_entity.id
_entity.type
_entity.pdbx_description
1 polymer ?
#
loop_
_entity_poly.entity_id
_entity_poly.type
_entity_poly.pdbx_seq_one_letter_code
_entity_poly.pdbx_strand_id
1 'polypeptide(L)'
;MQHPARTELWAILRLSGPLIASQLAHMLMVLTDTLMMARLSPEALAGGGLGAASYSFVAIFCIGVIAAVGTLVAIRHGAGDIEGATRLTQAGLWLAWLMALAAALLLWNLKPVLLMFGQTETNVHSAGQFLTMLPFALPGYLSFMALRGFTSAIGKATPVMVISVGGTVVNYLLNHALIEGMFGLPKLGLMGIGLVTAIVANSMALALMWYIRSNRAYADYPLSTGLLRLNTQYLRELWRLGLPIGGTYAVEVGLFAFAALCMGTMGSTQLAAHQIALQIVSVAFMVPAGMSYAVTMRIGQHYGAGQLLQARMAGRVGIGFGAAIMLGFAAVLWLFSEPLIGLLIDHDNPAFHDVIVLAVSLLAVAAWFELFDGVQTIAMGCIRGLKDAKTTFLIGAGCYWLIGAPSAWLMAFTLGWGPTGVWWGLALGLACAAISLTWAFEAKMKRMIRREGPAPEADIGFQAVQAD
;
A
#
# COMPACT_ATOMS: atom_id res chain seq x y z
N MET A 1 3.71 -33.22 -16.30
CA MET A 1 2.65 -32.74 -15.40
C MET A 1 3.22 -31.59 -14.57
N GLN A 2 2.96 -30.33 -14.94
CA GLN A 2 3.42 -29.19 -14.14
C GLN A 2 2.53 -29.10 -12.89
N HIS A 3 3.12 -29.19 -11.69
CA HIS A 3 2.36 -29.08 -10.44
C HIS A 3 1.55 -27.78 -10.45
N PRO A 4 0.23 -27.81 -10.19
CA PRO A 4 -0.63 -26.62 -10.28
C PRO A 4 -0.15 -25.49 -9.35
N ALA A 5 0.49 -25.82 -8.23
CA ALA A 5 1.12 -24.86 -7.33
C ALA A 5 2.33 -24.12 -7.94
N ARG A 6 3.11 -24.75 -8.82
CA ARG A 6 4.25 -24.11 -9.51
C ARG A 6 3.78 -23.11 -10.56
N THR A 7 2.72 -23.45 -11.29
CA THR A 7 2.11 -22.56 -12.28
C THR A 7 1.54 -21.33 -11.60
N GLU A 8 0.81 -21.49 -10.49
CA GLU A 8 0.30 -20.37 -9.69
C GLU A 8 1.41 -19.52 -9.09
N LEU A 9 2.47 -20.14 -8.55
CA LEU A 9 3.60 -19.41 -8.00
C LEU A 9 4.26 -18.53 -9.08
N TRP A 10 4.49 -19.06 -10.27
CA TRP A 10 5.10 -18.32 -11.38
C TRP A 10 4.17 -17.19 -11.87
N ALA A 11 2.88 -17.45 -11.88
CA ALA A 11 1.83 -16.53 -12.25
C ALA A 11 1.69 -15.36 -11.25
N ILE A 12 1.88 -15.63 -9.95
CA ILE A 12 1.99 -14.63 -8.88
C ILE A 12 3.28 -13.85 -9.06
N LEU A 13 4.44 -14.51 -9.17
CA LEU A 13 5.75 -13.87 -9.32
C LEU A 13 5.83 -12.89 -10.49
N ARG A 14 5.26 -13.27 -11.65
CA ARG A 14 5.22 -12.42 -12.84
C ARG A 14 4.41 -11.13 -12.63
N LEU A 15 3.43 -11.15 -11.72
CA LEU A 15 2.65 -9.96 -11.35
C LEU A 15 3.30 -9.20 -10.19
N SER A 16 3.82 -9.92 -9.19
CA SER A 16 4.47 -9.38 -8.02
C SER A 16 5.70 -8.56 -8.39
N GLY A 17 6.58 -9.05 -9.29
CA GLY A 17 7.81 -8.35 -9.65
C GLY A 17 7.59 -6.90 -10.10
N PRO A 18 6.78 -6.66 -11.16
CA PRO A 18 6.46 -5.29 -11.59
C PRO A 18 5.74 -4.45 -10.53
N LEU A 19 4.87 -5.06 -9.71
CA LEU A 19 4.15 -4.36 -8.65
C LEU A 19 5.06 -3.95 -7.50
N ILE A 20 5.99 -4.81 -7.09
CA ILE A 20 7.02 -4.53 -6.07
C ILE A 20 7.92 -3.41 -6.58
N ALA A 21 8.41 -3.51 -7.82
CA ALA A 21 9.24 -2.46 -8.42
C ALA A 21 8.50 -1.11 -8.49
N SER A 22 7.19 -1.12 -8.79
CA SER A 22 6.38 0.10 -8.73
C SER A 22 6.22 0.65 -7.30
N GLN A 23 6.10 -0.20 -6.27
CA GLN A 23 6.02 0.24 -4.88
C GLN A 23 7.36 0.83 -4.41
N LEU A 24 8.47 0.19 -4.75
CA LEU A 24 9.82 0.67 -4.45
C LEU A 24 10.11 1.99 -5.18
N ALA A 25 9.71 2.13 -6.44
CA ALA A 25 9.84 3.38 -7.18
C ALA A 25 9.07 4.53 -6.52
N HIS A 26 7.86 4.27 -6.05
CA HIS A 26 7.07 5.26 -5.30
C HIS A 26 7.73 5.63 -3.97
N MET A 27 8.24 4.64 -3.22
CA MET A 27 8.98 4.88 -1.98
C MET A 27 10.23 5.73 -2.22
N LEU A 28 10.98 5.43 -3.29
CA LEU A 28 12.17 6.19 -3.68
C LEU A 28 11.84 7.63 -4.06
N MET A 29 10.68 7.86 -4.69
CA MET A 29 10.19 9.20 -5.00
C MET A 29 9.94 10.00 -3.72
N VAL A 30 9.22 9.42 -2.74
CA VAL A 30 8.95 10.06 -1.44
C VAL A 30 10.25 10.34 -0.67
N LEU A 31 11.19 9.39 -0.67
CA LEU A 31 12.52 9.56 -0.07
C LEU A 31 13.31 10.68 -0.72
N THR A 32 13.28 10.75 -2.05
CA THR A 32 13.95 11.80 -2.83
C THR A 32 13.38 13.18 -2.50
N ASP A 33 12.05 13.32 -2.51
CA ASP A 33 11.37 14.56 -2.13
C ASP A 33 11.80 15.01 -0.72
N THR A 34 11.90 14.06 0.23
CA THR A 34 12.33 14.32 1.62
C THR A 34 13.79 14.77 1.71
N LEU A 35 14.69 14.09 1.02
CA LEU A 35 16.11 14.44 1.00
C LEU A 35 16.36 15.80 0.32
N MET A 36 15.56 16.13 -0.70
CA MET A 36 15.60 17.42 -1.36
C MET A 36 15.07 18.55 -0.45
N MET A 37 14.01 18.30 0.34
CA MET A 37 13.58 19.23 1.39
C MET A 37 14.69 19.48 2.43
N ALA A 38 15.43 18.44 2.82
CA ALA A 38 16.54 18.55 3.76
C ALA A 38 17.71 19.42 3.23
N ARG A 39 17.93 19.43 1.92
CA ARG A 39 18.98 20.25 1.27
C ARG A 39 18.62 21.74 1.17
N LEU A 40 17.34 22.10 1.19
CA LEU A 40 16.88 23.49 1.07
C LEU A 40 17.14 24.30 2.34
N SER A 41 16.58 23.85 3.47
CA SER A 41 16.88 24.38 4.81
C SER A 41 16.26 23.50 5.90
N PRO A 42 16.78 23.53 7.15
CA PRO A 42 16.16 22.84 8.28
C PRO A 42 14.70 23.27 8.54
N GLU A 43 14.40 24.56 8.34
CA GLU A 43 13.03 25.10 8.48
C GLU A 43 12.10 24.60 7.37
N ALA A 44 12.61 24.49 6.13
CA ALA A 44 11.89 23.90 5.01
C ALA A 44 11.61 22.41 5.25
N LEU A 45 12.56 21.66 5.81
CA LEU A 45 12.36 20.26 6.18
C LEU A 45 11.30 20.09 7.28
N ALA A 46 11.32 20.94 8.32
CA ALA A 46 10.34 20.90 9.40
C ALA A 46 8.92 21.22 8.90
N GLY A 47 8.76 22.31 8.14
CA GLY A 47 7.46 22.69 7.56
C GLY A 47 6.96 21.73 6.48
N GLY A 48 7.86 21.30 5.59
CA GLY A 48 7.57 20.34 4.52
C GLY A 48 7.23 18.95 5.06
N GLY A 49 7.95 18.48 6.08
CA GLY A 49 7.69 17.21 6.75
C GLY A 49 6.30 17.17 7.41
N LEU A 50 5.89 18.25 8.07
CA LEU A 50 4.55 18.38 8.64
C LEU A 50 3.45 18.32 7.55
N GLY A 51 3.68 19.01 6.43
CA GLY A 51 2.79 18.97 5.27
C GLY A 51 2.74 17.60 4.60
N ALA A 52 3.90 16.95 4.44
CA ALA A 52 4.04 15.62 3.85
C ALA A 52 3.38 14.53 4.71
N ALA A 53 3.52 14.60 6.05
CA ALA A 53 2.86 13.69 6.97
C ALA A 53 1.33 13.84 6.91
N SER A 54 0.84 15.08 6.93
CA SER A 54 -0.60 15.40 6.80
C SER A 54 -1.17 14.90 5.46
N TYR A 55 -0.44 15.15 4.37
CA TYR A 55 -0.78 14.65 3.04
C TYR A 55 -0.79 13.12 3.00
N SER A 56 0.26 12.47 3.53
CA SER A 56 0.40 11.02 3.51
C SER A 56 -0.75 10.34 4.24
N PHE A 57 -1.19 10.89 5.38
CA PHE A 57 -2.33 10.35 6.12
C PHE A 57 -3.62 10.33 5.28
N VAL A 58 -3.94 11.46 4.64
CA VAL A 58 -5.13 11.56 3.76
C VAL A 58 -4.95 10.71 2.50
N ALA A 59 -3.76 10.73 1.90
CA ALA A 59 -3.45 9.99 0.68
C ALA A 59 -3.55 8.48 0.90
N ILE A 60 -3.02 7.93 2.00
CA ILE A 60 -3.09 6.49 2.32
C ILE A 60 -4.55 6.02 2.41
N PHE A 61 -5.42 6.81 3.05
CA PHE A 61 -6.85 6.50 3.10
C PHE A 61 -7.47 6.46 1.69
N CYS A 62 -7.20 7.48 0.86
CA CYS A 62 -7.69 7.54 -0.52
C CYS A 62 -7.15 6.40 -1.40
N ILE A 63 -5.86 6.07 -1.29
CA ILE A 63 -5.25 4.92 -1.98
C ILE A 63 -5.96 3.63 -1.58
N GLY A 64 -6.26 3.46 -0.29
CA GLY A 64 -7.00 2.32 0.22
C GLY A 64 -8.39 2.18 -0.41
N VAL A 65 -9.12 3.29 -0.53
CA VAL A 65 -10.42 3.30 -1.19
C VAL A 65 -10.29 2.93 -2.68
N ILE A 66 -9.29 3.47 -3.38
CA ILE A 66 -9.05 3.20 -4.81
C ILE A 66 -8.53 1.78 -5.07
N ALA A 67 -7.85 1.15 -4.11
CA ALA A 67 -7.39 -0.23 -4.23
C ALA A 67 -8.55 -1.22 -4.51
N ALA A 68 -9.79 -0.88 -4.11
CA ALA A 68 -10.99 -1.66 -4.45
C ALA A 68 -11.23 -1.78 -5.96
N VAL A 69 -10.78 -0.81 -6.77
CA VAL A 69 -10.94 -0.83 -8.24
C VAL A 69 -10.26 -2.07 -8.79
N GLY A 70 -8.99 -2.30 -8.44
CA GLY A 70 -8.25 -3.45 -8.93
C GLY A 70 -8.93 -4.76 -8.58
N THR A 71 -9.35 -4.94 -7.32
CA THR A 71 -10.03 -6.15 -6.86
C THR A 71 -11.31 -6.43 -7.65
N LEU A 72 -12.19 -5.44 -7.77
CA LEU A 72 -13.47 -5.63 -8.45
C LEU A 72 -13.28 -5.81 -9.97
N VAL A 73 -12.29 -5.15 -10.58
CA VAL A 73 -11.94 -5.35 -12.00
C VAL A 73 -11.43 -6.78 -12.19
N ALA A 74 -10.57 -7.29 -11.30
CA ALA A 74 -10.05 -8.66 -11.39
C ALA A 74 -11.17 -9.70 -11.34
N ILE A 75 -12.17 -9.50 -10.47
CA ILE A 75 -13.34 -10.37 -10.37
C ILE A 75 -14.17 -10.33 -11.66
N ARG A 76 -14.45 -9.13 -12.20
CA ARG A 76 -15.23 -9.00 -13.45
C ARG A 76 -14.49 -9.55 -14.66
N HIS A 77 -13.19 -9.32 -14.72
CA HIS A 77 -12.32 -9.89 -15.75
C HIS A 77 -12.30 -11.42 -15.69
N GLY A 78 -12.18 -12.00 -14.50
CA GLY A 78 -12.28 -13.45 -14.28
C GLY A 78 -13.62 -14.04 -14.71
N ALA A 79 -14.71 -13.28 -14.56
CA ALA A 79 -16.05 -13.68 -14.99
C ALA A 79 -16.31 -13.52 -16.50
N GLY A 80 -15.35 -12.98 -17.27
CA GLY A 80 -15.52 -12.66 -18.69
C GLY A 80 -16.35 -11.40 -18.97
N ASP A 81 -16.69 -10.61 -17.94
CA ASP A 81 -17.49 -9.39 -18.06
C ASP A 81 -16.60 -8.16 -18.37
N ILE A 82 -16.21 -8.05 -19.65
CA ILE A 82 -15.33 -6.99 -20.17
C ILE A 82 -15.99 -5.60 -20.04
N GLU A 83 -17.30 -5.50 -20.28
CA GLU A 83 -18.04 -4.24 -20.16
C GLU A 83 -18.12 -3.78 -18.71
N GLY A 84 -18.41 -4.70 -17.78
CA GLY A 84 -18.39 -4.43 -16.35
C GLY A 84 -17.03 -3.98 -15.85
N ALA A 85 -15.95 -4.63 -16.28
CA ALA A 85 -14.58 -4.23 -15.96
C ALA A 85 -14.25 -2.80 -16.45
N THR A 86 -14.72 -2.44 -17.66
CA THR A 86 -14.53 -1.10 -18.25
C THR A 86 -15.31 -0.04 -17.48
N ARG A 87 -16.61 -0.26 -17.22
CA ARG A 87 -17.48 0.67 -16.48
C ARG A 87 -17.02 0.89 -15.05
N LEU A 88 -16.53 -0.16 -14.40
CA LEU A 88 -15.98 -0.09 -13.05
C LEU A 88 -14.69 0.73 -13.01
N THR A 89 -13.84 0.64 -14.03
CA THR A 89 -12.62 1.44 -14.14
C THR A 89 -12.96 2.93 -14.34
N GLN A 90 -13.97 3.22 -15.17
CA GLN A 90 -14.49 4.59 -15.34
C GLN A 90 -15.07 5.14 -14.02
N ALA A 91 -15.85 4.33 -13.30
CA ALA A 91 -16.35 4.69 -11.97
C ALA A 91 -15.20 4.89 -10.96
N GLY A 92 -14.12 4.12 -11.07
CA GLY A 92 -12.90 4.27 -10.28
C GLY A 92 -12.17 5.58 -10.54
N LEU A 93 -12.09 6.02 -11.79
CA LEU A 93 -11.55 7.33 -12.14
C LEU A 93 -12.43 8.46 -11.56
N TRP A 94 -13.75 8.37 -11.70
CA TRP A 94 -14.66 9.33 -11.08
C TRP A 94 -14.51 9.36 -9.55
N LEU A 95 -14.36 8.19 -8.91
CA LEU A 95 -14.10 8.11 -7.48
C LEU A 95 -12.76 8.75 -7.11
N ALA A 96 -11.71 8.54 -7.92
CA ALA A 96 -10.40 9.16 -7.71
C ALA A 96 -10.49 10.68 -7.74
N TRP A 97 -11.21 11.26 -8.70
CA TRP A 97 -11.43 12.71 -8.78
C TRP A 97 -12.28 13.24 -7.62
N LEU A 98 -13.36 12.56 -7.27
CA LEU A 98 -14.21 12.93 -6.13
C LEU A 98 -13.40 12.92 -4.82
N MET A 99 -12.57 11.89 -4.64
CA MET A 99 -11.74 11.75 -3.45
C MET A 99 -10.58 12.73 -3.42
N ALA A 100 -9.96 13.01 -4.56
CA ALA A 100 -8.95 14.05 -4.66
C ALA A 100 -9.51 15.43 -4.33
N LEU A 101 -10.71 15.76 -4.80
CA LEU A 101 -11.36 17.03 -4.48
C LEU A 101 -11.69 17.14 -2.98
N ALA A 102 -12.27 16.09 -2.40
CA ALA A 102 -12.59 16.06 -0.97
C ALA A 102 -11.33 16.15 -0.10
N ALA A 103 -10.27 15.43 -0.47
CA ALA A 103 -8.98 15.47 0.20
C ALA A 103 -8.29 16.83 0.04
N ALA A 104 -8.35 17.47 -1.13
CA ALA A 104 -7.80 18.80 -1.35
C ALA A 104 -8.52 19.85 -0.49
N LEU A 105 -9.86 19.79 -0.42
CA LEU A 105 -10.64 20.69 0.42
C LEU A 105 -10.30 20.50 1.92
N LEU A 106 -10.12 19.25 2.36
CA LEU A 106 -9.70 18.94 3.72
C LEU A 106 -8.30 19.48 4.04
N LEU A 107 -7.34 19.28 3.12
CA LEU A 107 -5.96 19.73 3.28
C LEU A 107 -5.84 21.27 3.24
N TRP A 108 -6.64 21.96 2.42
CA TRP A 108 -6.68 23.43 2.41
C TRP A 108 -7.25 24.00 3.69
N ASN A 109 -8.21 23.32 4.32
CA ASN A 109 -8.79 23.72 5.61
C ASN A 109 -8.02 23.18 6.83
N LEU A 110 -6.83 22.60 6.64
CA LEU A 110 -6.06 21.97 7.72
C LEU A 110 -5.32 22.99 8.59
N LYS A 111 -5.10 24.22 8.10
CA LYS A 111 -4.41 25.31 8.83
C LYS A 111 -4.93 25.56 10.26
N PRO A 112 -6.24 25.74 10.50
CA PRO A 112 -6.76 25.93 11.87
C PRO A 112 -6.60 24.69 12.74
N VAL A 113 -6.66 23.49 12.16
CA VAL A 113 -6.47 22.23 12.90
C VAL A 113 -5.02 22.09 13.36
N LEU A 114 -4.06 22.38 12.49
CA LEU A 114 -2.62 22.38 12.81
C LEU A 114 -2.27 23.37 13.92
N LEU A 115 -2.87 24.57 13.92
CA LEU A 115 -2.70 25.55 15.00
C LEU A 115 -3.31 25.09 16.32
N MET A 116 -4.45 24.40 16.28
CA MET A 116 -5.10 23.83 17.47
C MET A 116 -4.28 22.71 18.12
N PHE A 117 -3.46 22.00 17.34
CA PHE A 117 -2.50 21.00 17.85
C PHE A 117 -1.22 21.63 18.45
N GLY A 118 -1.13 22.95 18.58
CA GLY A 118 -0.01 23.64 19.23
C GLY A 118 1.24 23.78 18.38
N GLN A 119 1.14 23.63 17.06
CA GLN A 119 2.26 23.85 16.14
C GLN A 119 2.59 25.34 16.02
N THR A 120 3.88 25.68 15.90
CA THR A 120 4.34 27.08 15.76
C THR A 120 3.81 27.71 14.47
N GLU A 121 3.44 28.99 14.53
CA GLU A 121 2.87 29.71 13.37
C GLU A 121 3.80 29.70 12.15
N THR A 122 5.12 29.72 12.37
CA THR A 122 6.13 29.60 11.31
C THR A 122 6.10 28.24 10.61
N ASN A 123 5.98 27.13 11.35
CA ASN A 123 5.87 25.79 10.77
C ASN A 123 4.55 25.61 10.04
N VAL A 124 3.45 26.17 10.58
CA VAL A 124 2.13 26.12 9.93
C VAL A 124 2.11 26.97 8.65
N HIS A 125 2.82 28.10 8.62
CA HIS A 125 2.93 28.92 7.41
C HIS A 125 3.71 28.20 6.30
N SER A 126 4.87 27.62 6.64
CA SER A 126 5.69 26.83 5.71
C SER A 126 4.98 25.56 5.23
N ALA A 127 4.33 24.82 6.13
CA ALA A 127 3.48 23.68 5.77
C ALA A 127 2.29 24.12 4.90
N GLY A 128 1.72 25.29 5.17
CA GLY A 128 0.63 25.88 4.39
C GLY A 128 1.03 26.22 2.95
N GLN A 129 2.28 26.64 2.71
CA GLN A 129 2.82 26.87 1.36
C GLN A 129 3.08 25.56 0.61
N PHE A 130 3.40 24.48 1.31
CA PHE A 130 3.52 23.14 0.72
C PHE A 130 2.14 22.55 0.40
N LEU A 131 1.19 22.71 1.33
CA LEU A 131 -0.18 22.20 1.26
C LEU A 131 -1.09 22.98 0.29
N THR A 132 -0.67 24.10 -0.28
CA THR A 132 -1.42 24.76 -1.37
C THR A 132 -1.25 24.04 -2.70
N MET A 133 -0.02 23.62 -3.04
CA MET A 133 0.28 22.96 -4.32
C MET A 133 0.20 21.44 -4.27
N LEU A 134 0.62 20.82 -3.17
CA LEU A 134 0.67 19.35 -3.07
C LEU A 134 -0.69 18.66 -3.30
N PRO A 135 -1.85 19.20 -2.90
CA PRO A 135 -3.13 18.58 -3.20
C PRO A 135 -3.45 18.43 -4.69
N PHE A 136 -2.82 19.23 -5.57
CA PHE A 136 -2.94 19.05 -7.03
C PHE A 136 -2.27 17.77 -7.53
N ALA A 137 -1.44 17.10 -6.72
CA ALA A 137 -0.91 15.77 -7.01
C ALA A 137 -1.95 14.66 -6.82
N LEU A 138 -2.93 14.84 -5.92
CA LEU A 138 -3.91 13.80 -5.58
C LEU A 138 -4.75 13.32 -6.76
N PRO A 139 -5.32 14.19 -7.64
CA PRO A 139 -6.09 13.75 -8.78
C PRO A 139 -5.28 12.84 -9.71
N GLY A 140 -4.04 13.23 -10.02
CA GLY A 140 -3.12 12.46 -10.85
C GLY A 140 -2.76 11.13 -10.21
N TYR A 141 -2.34 11.16 -8.94
CA TYR A 141 -1.89 9.98 -8.23
C TYR A 141 -3.00 8.94 -8.01
N LEU A 142 -4.21 9.37 -7.61
CA LEU A 142 -5.35 8.46 -7.44
C LEU A 142 -5.84 7.91 -8.79
N SER A 143 -5.79 8.72 -9.86
CA SER A 143 -6.09 8.25 -11.21
C SER A 143 -5.08 7.21 -11.67
N PHE A 144 -3.79 7.44 -11.42
CA PHE A 144 -2.73 6.47 -11.69
C PHE A 144 -2.97 5.16 -10.92
N MET A 145 -3.35 5.23 -9.64
CA MET A 145 -3.65 4.03 -8.84
C MET A 145 -4.88 3.27 -9.37
N ALA A 146 -5.93 3.96 -9.82
CA ALA A 146 -7.10 3.32 -10.42
C ALA A 146 -6.73 2.59 -11.73
N LEU A 147 -5.97 3.25 -12.62
CA LEU A 147 -5.50 2.68 -13.88
C LEU A 147 -4.50 1.54 -13.66
N ARG A 148 -3.62 1.67 -12.66
CA ARG A 148 -2.71 0.61 -12.21
C ARG A 148 -3.52 -0.61 -11.78
N GLY A 149 -4.55 -0.42 -10.97
CA GLY A 149 -5.44 -1.47 -10.51
C GLY A 149 -6.06 -2.23 -11.68
N PHE A 150 -6.58 -1.51 -12.69
CA PHE A 150 -7.13 -2.09 -13.91
C PHE A 150 -6.10 -2.89 -14.71
N THR A 151 -4.95 -2.28 -15.01
CA THR A 151 -3.91 -2.90 -15.85
C THR A 151 -3.33 -4.16 -15.18
N SER A 152 -3.19 -4.11 -13.86
CA SER A 152 -2.72 -5.25 -13.05
C SER A 152 -3.77 -6.35 -12.95
N ALA A 153 -5.06 -6.01 -12.89
CA ALA A 153 -6.16 -6.95 -12.88
C ALA A 153 -6.32 -7.73 -14.20
N ILE A 154 -5.85 -7.19 -15.33
CA ILE A 154 -5.78 -7.89 -16.63
C ILE A 154 -4.48 -8.73 -16.76
N GLY A 155 -3.62 -8.68 -15.75
CA GLY A 155 -2.37 -9.44 -15.72
C GLY A 155 -1.20 -8.77 -16.45
N LYS A 156 -1.32 -7.49 -16.82
CA LYS A 156 -0.28 -6.72 -17.53
C LYS A 156 0.30 -5.63 -16.62
N ALA A 157 1.08 -6.02 -15.61
CA ALA A 157 1.65 -5.07 -14.64
C ALA A 157 2.94 -4.36 -15.12
N THR A 158 3.60 -4.83 -16.19
CA THR A 158 4.85 -4.25 -16.72
C THR A 158 4.78 -2.76 -17.07
N PRO A 159 3.71 -2.24 -17.72
CA PRO A 159 3.61 -0.81 -18.04
C PRO A 159 3.60 0.07 -16.79
N VAL A 160 2.96 -0.41 -15.73
CA VAL A 160 2.93 0.30 -14.43
C VAL A 160 4.34 0.44 -13.89
N MET A 161 5.14 -0.63 -13.92
CA MET A 161 6.54 -0.58 -13.46
C MET A 161 7.37 0.42 -14.26
N VAL A 162 7.31 0.36 -15.59
CA VAL A 162 8.11 1.25 -16.46
C VAL A 162 7.76 2.71 -16.23
N ILE A 163 6.46 3.02 -16.13
CA ILE A 163 5.99 4.39 -15.87
C ILE A 163 6.34 4.85 -14.45
N SER A 164 6.23 3.98 -13.45
CA SER A 164 6.62 4.32 -12.07
C SER A 164 8.11 4.60 -11.95
N VAL A 165 8.96 3.73 -12.50
CA VAL A 165 10.43 3.91 -12.46
C VAL A 165 10.82 5.16 -13.26
N GLY A 166 10.27 5.34 -14.46
CA GLY A 166 10.50 6.55 -15.26
C GLY A 166 10.02 7.81 -14.55
N GLY A 167 8.85 7.76 -13.90
CA GLY A 167 8.29 8.84 -13.10
C GLY A 167 9.19 9.24 -11.93
N THR A 168 9.78 8.28 -11.22
CA THR A 168 10.74 8.57 -10.14
C THR A 168 12.01 9.24 -10.67
N VAL A 169 12.54 8.79 -11.81
CA VAL A 169 13.72 9.42 -12.43
C VAL A 169 13.41 10.86 -12.86
N VAL A 170 12.25 11.07 -13.49
CA VAL A 170 11.78 12.40 -13.89
C VAL A 170 11.58 13.29 -12.66
N ASN A 171 10.99 12.77 -11.57
CA ASN A 171 10.83 13.49 -10.31
C ASN A 171 12.18 13.95 -9.75
N TYR A 172 13.17 13.06 -9.67
CA TYR A 172 14.52 13.42 -9.21
C TYR A 172 15.14 14.55 -10.05
N LEU A 173 15.09 14.42 -11.39
CA LEU A 173 15.66 15.40 -12.31
C LEU A 173 14.96 16.76 -12.22
N LEU A 174 13.63 16.77 -12.16
CA LEU A 174 12.85 18.00 -12.06
C LEU A 174 13.04 18.69 -10.70
N ASN A 175 13.06 17.91 -9.61
CA ASN A 175 13.34 18.45 -8.28
C ASN A 175 14.72 19.10 -8.23
N HIS A 176 15.74 18.41 -8.75
CA HIS A 176 17.10 18.93 -8.80
C HIS A 176 17.18 20.22 -9.63
N ALA A 177 16.57 20.24 -10.82
CA ALA A 177 16.54 21.43 -11.69
C ALA A 177 15.84 22.63 -11.04
N LEU A 178 14.71 22.43 -10.35
CA LEU A 178 13.97 23.52 -9.68
C LEU A 178 14.69 24.06 -8.44
N ILE A 179 15.42 23.21 -7.73
CA ILE A 179 16.16 23.58 -6.52
C ILE A 179 17.43 24.36 -6.89
N GLU A 180 18.17 23.89 -7.90
CA GLU A 180 19.40 24.56 -8.34
C GLU A 180 19.12 25.80 -9.20
N GLY A 181 17.91 25.94 -9.74
CA GLY A 181 17.54 27.05 -10.63
C GLY A 181 18.19 26.93 -12.01
N MET A 182 18.55 25.72 -12.43
CA MET A 182 19.04 25.46 -13.78
C MET A 182 17.91 25.69 -14.79
N PHE A 183 18.26 26.22 -15.98
CA PHE A 183 17.34 26.69 -17.05
C PHE A 183 16.60 28.01 -16.84
N GLY A 184 16.99 28.86 -15.88
CA GLY A 184 16.35 30.18 -15.68
C GLY A 184 14.97 30.11 -15.04
N LEU A 185 14.64 28.97 -14.43
CA LEU A 185 13.42 28.75 -13.65
C LEU A 185 13.52 29.43 -12.27
N PRO A 186 12.42 29.99 -11.75
CA PRO A 186 12.41 30.61 -10.43
C PRO A 186 12.66 29.57 -9.34
N LYS A 187 13.50 29.92 -8.35
CA LYS A 187 13.78 29.09 -7.16
C LYS A 187 12.52 29.01 -6.29
N LEU A 188 11.60 28.11 -6.63
CA LEU A 188 10.32 27.93 -5.94
C LEU A 188 10.46 27.19 -4.60
N GLY A 189 11.69 26.86 -4.18
CA GLY A 189 11.99 26.28 -2.87
C GLY A 189 11.10 25.09 -2.53
N LEU A 190 10.48 25.12 -1.34
CA LEU A 190 9.58 24.08 -0.85
C LEU A 190 8.33 23.88 -1.74
N MET A 191 7.77 24.98 -2.27
CA MET A 191 6.59 24.93 -3.15
C MET A 191 6.92 24.27 -4.49
N GLY A 192 8.17 24.36 -4.94
CA GLY A 192 8.70 23.68 -6.12
C GLY A 192 8.61 22.16 -6.02
N ILE A 193 8.96 21.59 -4.87
CA ILE A 193 8.91 20.14 -4.64
C ILE A 193 7.47 19.64 -4.78
N GLY A 194 6.50 20.29 -4.13
CA GLY A 194 5.09 19.93 -4.25
C GLY A 194 4.54 20.04 -5.68
N LEU A 195 5.00 21.04 -6.45
CA LEU A 195 4.64 21.21 -7.86
C LEU A 195 5.23 20.08 -8.73
N VAL A 196 6.50 19.72 -8.53
CA VAL A 196 7.15 18.62 -9.25
C VAL A 196 6.42 17.31 -8.99
N THR A 197 6.11 17.00 -7.73
CA THR A 197 5.33 15.81 -7.37
C THR A 197 3.96 15.83 -8.05
N ALA A 198 3.29 16.98 -8.13
CA ALA A 198 2.02 17.11 -8.84
C ALA A 198 2.14 16.90 -10.35
N ILE A 199 3.13 17.51 -11.01
CA ILE A 199 3.38 17.35 -12.44
C ILE A 199 3.70 15.88 -12.75
N VAL A 200 4.58 15.26 -11.98
CA VAL A 200 4.98 13.86 -12.17
C VAL A 200 3.78 12.93 -11.98
N ALA A 201 3.01 13.08 -10.90
CA ALA A 201 1.84 12.24 -10.65
C ALA A 201 0.79 12.34 -11.77
N ASN A 202 0.51 13.56 -12.27
CA ASN A 202 -0.40 13.76 -13.39
C ASN A 202 0.18 13.20 -14.70
N SER A 203 1.48 13.38 -14.95
CA SER A 203 2.16 12.85 -16.13
C SER A 203 2.15 11.31 -16.15
N MET A 204 2.34 10.65 -15.01
CA MET A 204 2.26 9.20 -14.87
C MET A 204 0.85 8.69 -15.18
N ALA A 205 -0.18 9.38 -14.68
CA ALA A 205 -1.57 9.05 -14.97
C ALA A 205 -1.90 9.20 -16.46
N LEU A 206 -1.46 10.30 -17.09
CA LEU A 206 -1.65 10.56 -18.52
C LEU A 206 -0.88 9.56 -19.39
N ALA A 207 0.36 9.24 -19.04
CA ALA A 207 1.18 8.26 -19.75
C ALA A 207 0.54 6.87 -19.70
N LEU A 208 0.02 6.45 -18.54
CA LEU A 208 -0.65 5.17 -18.40
C LEU A 208 -1.98 5.15 -19.18
N MET A 209 -2.76 6.23 -19.12
CA MET A 209 -3.98 6.38 -19.92
C MET A 209 -3.68 6.31 -21.43
N TRP A 210 -2.64 7.01 -21.89
CA TRP A 210 -2.21 7.01 -23.28
C TRP A 210 -1.75 5.63 -23.74
N TYR A 211 -0.97 4.93 -22.91
CA TYR A 211 -0.52 3.57 -23.19
C TYR A 211 -1.69 2.59 -23.32
N ILE A 212 -2.67 2.67 -22.42
CA ILE A 212 -3.87 1.83 -22.46
C ILE A 212 -4.66 2.10 -23.75
N ARG A 213 -4.79 3.37 -24.17
CA ARG A 213 -5.54 3.74 -25.38
C ARG A 213 -4.82 3.36 -26.68
N SER A 214 -3.50 3.40 -26.69
CA SER A 214 -2.69 3.17 -27.90
C SER A 214 -2.44 1.68 -28.16
N ASN A 215 -2.49 0.84 -27.14
CA ASN A 215 -2.08 -0.55 -27.26
C ASN A 215 -3.27 -1.47 -27.58
N ARG A 216 -3.17 -2.20 -28.70
CA ARG A 216 -4.17 -3.18 -29.19
C ARG A 216 -4.57 -4.20 -28.14
N ALA A 217 -3.68 -4.50 -27.21
CA ALA A 217 -3.89 -5.45 -26.14
C ALA A 217 -4.99 -5.03 -25.12
N TYR A 218 -5.50 -3.79 -25.20
CA TYR A 218 -6.63 -3.26 -24.42
C TYR A 218 -7.79 -2.80 -25.32
N ALA A 219 -7.74 -3.07 -26.62
CA ALA A 219 -8.76 -2.63 -27.58
C ALA A 219 -10.16 -3.19 -27.25
N ASP A 220 -10.22 -4.36 -26.62
CA ASP A 220 -11.46 -4.99 -26.15
C ASP A 220 -12.10 -4.23 -24.98
N TYR A 221 -11.40 -3.30 -24.33
CA TYR A 221 -11.87 -2.50 -23.19
C TYR A 221 -12.05 -1.03 -23.62
N PRO A 222 -13.24 -0.63 -24.07
CA PRO A 222 -13.44 0.71 -24.60
C PRO A 222 -13.62 1.74 -23.47
N LEU A 223 -12.51 2.09 -22.80
CA LEU A 223 -12.47 3.04 -21.70
C LEU A 223 -12.90 4.45 -22.10
N SER A 224 -12.81 4.80 -23.39
CA SER A 224 -13.16 6.12 -23.91
C SER A 224 -14.64 6.31 -24.24
N THR A 225 -15.40 5.23 -24.43
CA THR A 225 -16.85 5.32 -24.68
C THR A 225 -17.60 5.37 -23.36
N GLY A 226 -18.37 6.43 -23.14
CA GLY A 226 -19.27 6.53 -21.98
C GLY A 226 -18.64 7.07 -20.70
N LEU A 227 -17.46 7.71 -20.75
CA LEU A 227 -16.83 8.41 -19.59
C LEU A 227 -17.78 9.37 -18.86
N LEU A 228 -18.79 9.92 -19.55
CA LEU A 228 -19.80 10.80 -18.97
C LEU A 228 -20.98 10.08 -18.29
N ARG A 229 -21.17 8.77 -18.49
CA ARG A 229 -22.28 8.03 -17.87
C ARG A 229 -21.84 7.48 -16.52
N LEU A 230 -21.93 8.33 -15.50
CA LEU A 230 -21.80 7.93 -14.09
C LEU A 230 -22.85 6.86 -13.77
N ASN A 231 -22.41 5.63 -13.56
CA ASN A 231 -23.27 4.58 -13.05
C ASN A 231 -23.12 4.49 -11.53
N THR A 232 -24.08 5.08 -10.83
CA THR A 232 -24.17 5.14 -9.37
C THR A 232 -24.09 3.76 -8.71
N GLN A 233 -24.51 2.69 -9.41
CA GLN A 233 -24.43 1.33 -8.89
C GLN A 233 -22.97 0.86 -8.71
N TYR A 234 -22.13 1.02 -9.73
CA TYR A 234 -20.71 0.65 -9.64
C TYR A 234 -19.96 1.56 -8.66
N LEU A 235 -20.31 2.84 -8.61
CA LEU A 235 -19.73 3.77 -7.63
C LEU A 235 -20.06 3.36 -6.18
N ARG A 236 -21.31 2.97 -5.91
CA ARG A 236 -21.73 2.46 -4.60
C ARG A 236 -21.05 1.14 -4.25
N GLU A 237 -20.87 0.25 -5.22
CA GLU A 237 -20.13 -1.00 -5.04
C GLU A 237 -18.66 -0.74 -4.67
N LEU A 238 -18.04 0.22 -5.35
CA LEU A 238 -16.66 0.64 -5.11
C LEU A 238 -16.51 1.29 -3.73
N TRP A 239 -17.42 2.17 -3.33
CA TRP A 239 -17.43 2.74 -1.98
C TRP A 239 -17.61 1.68 -0.89
N ARG A 240 -18.52 0.72 -1.09
CA ARG A 240 -18.81 -0.33 -0.09
C ARG A 240 -17.61 -1.24 0.16
N LEU A 241 -16.80 -1.50 -0.86
CA LEU A 241 -15.56 -2.28 -0.73
C LEU A 241 -14.37 -1.40 -0.32
N GLY A 242 -14.24 -0.22 -0.90
CA GLY A 242 -13.12 0.69 -0.68
C GLY A 242 -13.09 1.34 0.69
N LEU A 243 -14.23 1.74 1.25
CA LEU A 243 -14.27 2.38 2.57
C LEU A 243 -13.70 1.49 3.69
N PRO A 244 -14.03 0.19 3.79
CA PRO A 244 -13.35 -0.71 4.73
C PRO A 244 -11.85 -0.89 4.45
N ILE A 245 -11.40 -0.88 3.18
CA ILE A 245 -9.97 -0.99 2.84
C ILE A 245 -9.22 0.27 3.30
N GLY A 246 -9.73 1.47 2.97
CA GLY A 246 -9.19 2.74 3.44
C GLY A 246 -9.19 2.83 4.96
N GLY A 247 -10.27 2.40 5.61
CA GLY A 247 -10.34 2.28 7.07
C GLY A 247 -9.29 1.34 7.65
N THR A 248 -8.98 0.22 6.98
CA THR A 248 -7.94 -0.70 7.45
C THR A 248 -6.57 -0.01 7.48
N TYR A 249 -6.22 0.68 6.39
CA TYR A 249 -4.97 1.44 6.34
C TYR A 249 -4.93 2.59 7.34
N ALA A 250 -6.04 3.29 7.57
CA ALA A 250 -6.11 4.35 8.57
C ALA A 250 -5.90 3.82 10.00
N VAL A 251 -6.48 2.66 10.33
CA VAL A 251 -6.29 2.00 11.62
C VAL A 251 -4.83 1.57 11.80
N GLU A 252 -4.20 1.07 10.74
CA GLU A 252 -2.78 0.66 10.74
C GLU A 252 -1.84 1.85 10.94
N VAL A 253 -2.02 2.92 10.18
CA VAL A 253 -1.27 4.17 10.36
C VAL A 253 -1.50 4.76 11.75
N GLY A 254 -2.74 4.69 12.25
CA GLY A 254 -3.07 5.11 13.61
C GLY A 254 -2.32 4.32 14.69
N LEU A 255 -2.12 3.02 14.49
CA LEU A 255 -1.35 2.17 15.40
C LEU A 255 0.13 2.59 15.43
N PHE A 256 0.74 2.85 14.27
CA PHE A 256 2.12 3.34 14.20
C PHE A 256 2.26 4.75 14.79
N ALA A 257 1.27 5.62 14.56
CA ALA A 257 1.24 6.95 15.18
C ALA A 257 1.15 6.84 16.71
N PHE A 258 0.33 5.93 17.24
CA PHE A 258 0.27 5.65 18.67
C PHE A 258 1.62 5.18 19.22
N ALA A 259 2.29 4.25 18.53
CA ALA A 259 3.62 3.79 18.92
C ALA A 259 4.66 4.93 18.94
N ALA A 260 4.64 5.80 17.92
CA ALA A 260 5.50 6.97 17.86
C ALA A 260 5.23 7.95 19.03
N LEU A 261 3.96 8.14 19.41
CA LEU A 261 3.61 8.95 20.58
C LEU A 261 4.13 8.34 21.89
N CYS A 262 3.98 7.03 22.09
CA CYS A 262 4.56 6.35 23.25
C CYS A 262 6.08 6.54 23.31
N MET A 263 6.77 6.38 22.18
CA MET A 263 8.22 6.62 22.09
C MET A 263 8.60 8.07 22.40
N GLY A 264 7.81 9.03 21.91
CA GLY A 264 8.02 10.45 22.18
C GLY A 264 7.92 10.80 23.66
N THR A 265 7.05 10.14 24.42
CA THR A 265 6.96 10.33 25.88
C THR A 265 8.14 9.77 26.66
N MET A 266 8.87 8.80 26.08
CA MET A 266 10.05 8.18 26.72
C MET A 266 11.33 8.99 26.53
N GLY A 267 11.41 9.80 25.46
CA GLY A 267 12.51 10.72 25.19
C GLY A 267 12.82 10.86 23.70
N SER A 268 13.62 11.88 23.39
CA SER A 268 14.02 12.22 22.01
C SER A 268 14.89 11.12 21.37
N THR A 269 15.78 10.50 22.14
CA THR A 269 16.65 9.40 21.70
C THR A 269 15.84 8.18 21.25
N GLN A 270 14.80 7.82 22.01
CA GLN A 270 13.92 6.69 21.73
C GLN A 270 13.08 6.93 20.48
N LEU A 271 12.54 8.15 20.34
CA LEU A 271 11.79 8.54 19.16
C LEU A 271 12.66 8.53 17.90
N ALA A 272 13.90 9.03 17.98
CA ALA A 272 14.84 9.00 16.85
C ALA A 272 15.16 7.56 16.42
N ALA A 273 15.47 6.67 17.36
CA ALA A 273 15.73 5.26 17.08
C ALA A 273 14.51 4.57 16.43
N HIS A 274 13.30 4.87 16.92
CA HIS A 274 12.06 4.34 16.34
C HIS A 274 11.83 4.81 14.89
N GLN A 275 12.10 6.08 14.59
CA GLN A 275 11.97 6.61 13.22
C GLN A 275 12.94 5.94 12.25
N ILE A 276 14.20 5.74 12.67
CA ILE A 276 15.21 5.03 11.86
C ILE A 276 14.76 3.58 11.58
N ALA A 277 14.33 2.88 12.63
CA ALA A 277 13.85 1.50 12.50
C ALA A 277 12.62 1.42 11.58
N LEU A 278 11.64 2.31 11.75
CA LEU A 278 10.46 2.38 10.88
C LEU A 278 10.81 2.67 9.42
N GLN A 279 11.82 3.50 9.16
CA GLN A 279 12.23 3.82 7.79
C GLN A 279 12.78 2.58 7.07
N ILE A 280 13.62 1.79 7.76
CA ILE A 280 14.17 0.53 7.26
C ILE A 280 13.04 -0.48 7.01
N VAL A 281 12.15 -0.66 8.00
CA VAL A 281 11.00 -1.57 7.89
C VAL A 281 10.04 -1.16 6.79
N SER A 282 9.81 0.15 6.59
CA SER A 282 8.91 0.66 5.54
C SER A 282 9.39 0.32 4.14
N VAL A 283 10.71 0.30 3.90
CA VAL A 283 11.28 -0.12 2.61
C VAL A 283 11.02 -1.61 2.39
N ALA A 284 11.25 -2.42 3.42
CA ALA A 284 11.06 -3.87 3.35
C ALA A 284 9.56 -4.23 3.17
N PHE A 285 8.66 -3.48 3.81
CA PHE A 285 7.20 -3.58 3.67
C PHE A 285 6.65 -3.31 2.25
N MET A 286 7.39 -2.63 1.38
CA MET A 286 6.96 -2.45 -0.01
C MET A 286 6.89 -3.77 -0.79
N VAL A 287 7.71 -4.76 -0.42
CA VAL A 287 7.73 -6.09 -1.03
C VAL A 287 6.46 -6.90 -0.73
N PRO A 288 6.06 -7.13 0.54
CA PRO A 288 4.82 -7.84 0.85
C PRO A 288 3.59 -7.07 0.40
N ALA A 289 3.60 -5.73 0.46
CA ALA A 289 2.52 -4.92 -0.09
C ALA A 289 2.32 -5.17 -1.60
N GLY A 290 3.41 -5.16 -2.38
CA GLY A 290 3.39 -5.47 -3.81
C GLY A 290 2.86 -6.89 -4.10
N MET A 291 3.30 -7.88 -3.33
CA MET A 291 2.81 -9.26 -3.43
C MET A 291 1.33 -9.38 -3.06
N SER A 292 0.89 -8.69 -2.01
CA SER A 292 -0.51 -8.69 -1.58
C SER A 292 -1.44 -8.20 -2.70
N TYR A 293 -1.06 -7.17 -3.44
CA TYR A 293 -1.80 -6.75 -4.64
C TYR A 293 -1.86 -7.84 -5.70
N ALA A 294 -0.73 -8.49 -6.02
CA ALA A 294 -0.68 -9.56 -7.01
C ALA A 294 -1.60 -10.75 -6.63
N VAL A 295 -1.53 -11.17 -5.37
CA VAL A 295 -2.37 -12.26 -4.82
C VAL A 295 -3.84 -11.86 -4.81
N THR A 296 -4.17 -10.62 -4.44
CA THR A 296 -5.53 -10.07 -4.47
C THR A 296 -6.13 -10.17 -5.89
N MET A 297 -5.36 -9.76 -6.92
CA MET A 297 -5.83 -9.82 -8.30
C MET A 297 -6.00 -11.25 -8.79
N ARG A 298 -5.06 -12.15 -8.47
CA ARG A 298 -5.15 -13.58 -8.86
C ARG A 298 -6.35 -14.28 -8.24
N ILE A 299 -6.55 -14.11 -6.93
CA ILE A 299 -7.73 -14.67 -6.26
C ILE A 299 -9.00 -14.05 -6.82
N GLY A 300 -9.01 -12.74 -7.09
CA GLY A 300 -10.13 -12.05 -7.74
C GLY A 300 -10.49 -12.69 -9.08
N GLN A 301 -9.50 -12.97 -9.94
CA GLN A 301 -9.71 -13.63 -11.24
C GLN A 301 -10.32 -15.03 -11.08
N HIS A 302 -9.75 -15.90 -10.24
CA HIS A 302 -10.29 -17.25 -10.04
C HIS A 302 -11.67 -17.24 -9.37
N TYR A 303 -11.89 -16.30 -8.44
CA TYR A 303 -13.19 -16.11 -7.79
C TYR A 303 -14.25 -15.66 -8.80
N GLY A 304 -13.90 -14.73 -9.69
CA GLY A 304 -14.75 -14.30 -10.80
C GLY A 304 -15.09 -15.42 -11.78
N ALA A 305 -14.13 -16.30 -12.03
CA ALA A 305 -14.30 -17.47 -12.91
C ALA A 305 -15.07 -18.63 -12.27
N GLY A 306 -15.53 -18.52 -11.02
CA GLY A 306 -16.19 -19.60 -10.28
C GLY A 306 -15.26 -20.75 -9.87
N GLN A 307 -13.95 -20.57 -9.94
CA GLN A 307 -12.95 -21.62 -9.67
C GLN A 307 -12.45 -21.53 -8.22
N LEU A 308 -13.32 -21.81 -7.25
CA LEU A 308 -13.00 -21.63 -5.83
C LEU A 308 -11.80 -22.46 -5.34
N LEU A 309 -11.58 -23.65 -5.89
CA LEU A 309 -10.41 -24.47 -5.54
C LEU A 309 -9.10 -23.80 -5.96
N GLN A 310 -9.07 -23.19 -7.16
CA GLN A 310 -7.90 -22.47 -7.66
C GLN A 310 -7.68 -21.17 -6.87
N ALA A 311 -8.76 -20.45 -6.52
CA ALA A 311 -8.70 -19.28 -5.65
C ALA A 311 -8.10 -19.63 -4.27
N ARG A 312 -8.46 -20.78 -3.68
CA ARG A 312 -7.90 -21.24 -2.40
C ARG A 312 -6.41 -21.58 -2.53
N MET A 313 -6.04 -22.25 -3.61
CA MET A 313 -4.66 -22.62 -3.88
C MET A 313 -3.78 -21.38 -4.10
N ALA A 314 -4.24 -20.41 -4.90
CA ALA A 314 -3.56 -19.15 -5.13
C ALA A 314 -3.32 -18.39 -3.81
N GLY A 315 -4.32 -18.35 -2.91
CA GLY A 315 -4.16 -17.74 -1.60
C GLY A 315 -3.17 -18.47 -0.69
N ARG A 316 -3.20 -19.81 -0.64
CA ARG A 316 -2.24 -20.60 0.16
C ARG A 316 -0.81 -20.47 -0.36
N VAL A 317 -0.62 -20.54 -1.68
CA VAL A 317 0.68 -20.35 -2.31
C VAL A 317 1.17 -18.93 -2.08
N GLY A 318 0.29 -17.93 -2.21
CA GLY A 318 0.60 -16.53 -1.93
C GLY A 318 1.05 -16.28 -0.49
N ILE A 319 0.32 -16.80 0.50
CA ILE A 319 0.66 -16.68 1.92
C ILE A 319 1.96 -17.43 2.25
N GLY A 320 2.10 -18.68 1.80
CA GLY A 320 3.29 -19.49 2.09
C GLY A 320 4.56 -18.95 1.43
N PHE A 321 4.47 -18.52 0.17
CA PHE A 321 5.59 -17.90 -0.54
C PHE A 321 5.92 -16.52 0.03
N GLY A 322 4.89 -15.74 0.37
CA GLY A 322 5.03 -14.48 1.07
C GLY A 322 5.77 -14.61 2.39
N ALA A 323 5.37 -15.58 3.22
CA ALA A 323 6.03 -15.90 4.48
C ALA A 323 7.50 -16.29 4.26
N ALA A 324 7.81 -17.08 3.23
CA ALA A 324 9.19 -17.47 2.92
C ALA A 324 10.06 -16.27 2.52
N ILE A 325 9.54 -15.35 1.71
CA ILE A 325 10.25 -14.11 1.36
C ILE A 325 10.44 -13.23 2.59
N MET A 326 9.39 -13.06 3.42
CA MET A 326 9.47 -12.29 4.65
C MET A 326 10.44 -12.88 5.66
N LEU A 327 10.53 -14.21 5.77
CA LEU A 327 11.56 -14.88 6.57
C LEU A 327 12.96 -14.55 6.06
N GLY A 328 13.14 -14.48 4.74
CA GLY A 328 14.40 -14.04 4.13
C GLY A 328 14.74 -12.59 4.50
N PHE A 329 13.78 -11.66 4.42
CA PHE A 329 13.98 -10.27 4.83
C PHE A 329 14.25 -10.14 6.33
N ALA A 330 13.49 -10.85 7.17
CA ALA A 330 13.71 -10.89 8.61
C ALA A 330 15.12 -11.41 8.94
N ALA A 331 15.61 -12.45 8.25
CA ALA A 331 16.96 -12.96 8.41
C ALA A 331 18.01 -11.92 7.97
N VAL A 332 17.78 -11.21 6.88
CA VAL A 332 18.66 -10.12 6.43
C VAL A 332 18.68 -8.98 7.43
N LEU A 333 17.52 -8.53 7.92
CA LEU A 333 17.45 -7.50 8.94
C LEU A 333 18.19 -7.92 10.19
N TRP A 334 18.05 -9.17 10.63
CA TRP A 334 18.73 -9.69 11.81
C TRP A 334 20.25 -9.78 11.62
N LEU A 335 20.73 -10.38 10.51
CA LEU A 335 22.16 -10.56 10.25
C LEU A 335 22.89 -9.27 9.87
N PHE A 336 22.21 -8.33 9.20
CA PHE A 336 22.80 -7.09 8.67
C PHE A 336 22.31 -5.84 9.42
N SER A 337 21.83 -6.00 10.66
CA SER A 337 21.31 -4.89 11.48
C SER A 337 22.30 -3.72 11.59
N GLU A 338 23.56 -4.01 11.93
CA GLU A 338 24.62 -3.00 12.10
C GLU A 338 25.00 -2.27 10.80
N PRO A 339 25.34 -2.96 9.69
CA PRO A 339 25.71 -2.28 8.45
C PRO A 339 24.54 -1.51 7.81
N LEU A 340 23.29 -1.94 8.01
CA LEU A 340 22.12 -1.20 7.53
C LEU A 340 21.94 0.14 8.26
N ILE A 341 22.20 0.16 9.57
CA ILE A 341 22.13 1.38 10.37
C ILE A 341 23.33 2.29 10.07
N GLY A 342 24.53 1.73 9.88
CA GLY A 342 25.72 2.46 9.45
C GLY A 342 25.62 3.09 8.06
N LEU A 343 24.67 2.65 7.22
CA LEU A 343 24.38 3.24 5.92
C LEU A 343 23.49 4.50 6.01
N LEU A 344 22.71 4.62 7.10
CA LEU A 344 21.84 5.78 7.36
C LEU A 344 22.50 6.82 8.26
N ILE A 345 23.42 6.43 9.14
CA ILE A 345 24.05 7.32 10.14
C ILE A 345 25.55 7.07 10.18
N ASP A 346 26.31 8.16 10.22
CA ASP A 346 27.76 8.14 10.34
C ASP A 346 28.18 7.64 11.73
N HIS A 347 28.98 6.56 11.78
CA HIS A 347 29.37 5.90 13.02
C HIS A 347 30.24 6.77 13.94
N ASP A 348 30.86 7.82 13.40
CA ASP A 348 31.87 8.63 14.09
C ASP A 348 31.29 9.76 14.96
N ASN A 349 29.96 9.92 15.02
CA ASN A 349 29.35 10.98 15.83
C ASN A 349 28.92 10.47 17.22
N PRO A 350 29.63 10.82 18.32
CA PRO A 350 29.40 10.27 19.65
C PRO A 350 28.02 10.62 20.24
N ALA A 351 27.34 11.64 19.71
CA ALA A 351 25.97 11.99 20.11
C ALA A 351 24.90 10.96 19.64
N PHE A 352 25.21 10.12 18.66
CA PHE A 352 24.29 9.15 18.08
C PHE A 352 24.54 7.71 18.53
N HIS A 353 25.56 7.48 19.35
CA HIS A 353 25.93 6.13 19.78
C HIS A 353 24.78 5.43 20.53
N ASP A 354 24.11 6.13 21.44
CA ASP A 354 22.95 5.59 22.18
C ASP A 354 21.74 5.34 21.27
N VAL A 355 21.56 6.16 20.23
CA VAL A 355 20.50 5.99 19.23
C VAL A 355 20.76 4.74 18.39
N ILE A 356 22.02 4.51 17.98
CA ILE A 356 22.43 3.36 17.17
C ILE A 356 22.25 2.06 17.95
N VAL A 357 22.73 2.00 19.20
CA VAL A 357 22.57 0.80 20.05
C VAL A 357 21.10 0.45 20.26
N LEU A 358 20.27 1.47 20.54
CA LEU A 358 18.84 1.27 20.68
C LEU A 358 18.20 0.84 19.36
N ALA A 359 18.56 1.46 18.23
CA ALA A 359 18.05 1.10 16.91
C ALA A 359 18.40 -0.33 16.50
N VAL A 360 19.60 -0.82 16.81
CA VAL A 360 20.00 -2.22 16.58
C VAL A 360 19.11 -3.17 17.38
N SER A 361 18.86 -2.87 18.66
CA SER A 361 17.97 -3.68 19.50
C SER A 361 16.52 -3.69 18.99
N LEU A 362 16.05 -2.56 18.46
CA LEU A 362 14.73 -2.45 17.84
C LEU A 362 14.66 -3.23 16.53
N LEU A 363 15.73 -3.24 15.72
CA LEU A 363 15.79 -3.99 14.47
C LEU A 363 15.67 -5.51 14.68
N ALA A 364 16.24 -6.02 15.77
CA ALA A 364 16.10 -7.44 16.11
C ALA A 364 14.63 -7.83 16.39
N VAL A 365 13.86 -6.95 17.03
CA VAL A 365 12.41 -7.13 17.20
C VAL A 365 11.67 -6.86 15.89
N ALA A 366 12.15 -5.91 15.09
CA ALA A 366 11.60 -5.56 13.79
C ALA A 366 11.62 -6.74 12.80
N ALA A 367 12.63 -7.63 12.88
CA ALA A 367 12.67 -8.84 12.07
C ALA A 367 11.45 -9.75 12.30
N TRP A 368 11.06 -9.97 13.56
CA TRP A 368 9.86 -10.73 13.90
C TRP A 368 8.58 -10.00 13.52
N PHE A 369 8.55 -8.70 13.80
CA PHE A 369 7.47 -7.80 13.41
C PHE A 369 7.19 -7.89 11.90
N GLU A 370 8.24 -7.81 11.06
CA GLU A 370 8.12 -7.80 9.61
C GLU A 370 7.59 -9.13 9.07
N LEU A 371 8.00 -10.24 9.69
CA LEU A 371 7.46 -11.55 9.35
C LEU A 371 5.93 -11.60 9.51
N PHE A 372 5.42 -11.15 10.66
CA PHE A 372 3.99 -11.14 10.92
C PHE A 372 3.26 -10.13 10.03
N ASP A 373 3.82 -8.95 9.86
CA ASP A 373 3.25 -7.87 9.05
C ASP A 373 3.11 -8.25 7.58
N GLY A 374 4.14 -8.88 7.00
CA GLY A 374 4.07 -9.35 5.63
C GLY A 374 3.06 -10.48 5.41
N VAL A 375 3.00 -11.46 6.32
CA VAL A 375 2.00 -12.54 6.27
C VAL A 375 0.59 -11.98 6.38
N GLN A 376 0.38 -11.07 7.33
CA GLN A 376 -0.89 -10.41 7.55
C GLN A 376 -1.33 -9.62 6.31
N THR A 377 -0.43 -8.82 5.74
CA THR A 377 -0.70 -7.98 4.58
C THR A 377 -1.12 -8.81 3.37
N ILE A 378 -0.50 -9.97 3.16
CA ILE A 378 -0.87 -10.90 2.08
C ILE A 378 -2.20 -11.58 2.38
N ALA A 379 -2.43 -12.03 3.63
CA ALA A 379 -3.71 -12.61 4.03
C ALA A 379 -4.87 -11.61 3.90
N MET A 380 -4.65 -10.33 4.22
CA MET A 380 -5.60 -9.25 3.94
C MET A 380 -5.92 -9.16 2.45
N GLY A 381 -4.89 -9.20 1.60
CA GLY A 381 -5.05 -9.25 0.15
C GLY A 381 -5.89 -10.44 -0.32
N CYS A 382 -5.68 -11.61 0.29
CA CYS A 382 -6.45 -12.81 -0.05
C CYS A 382 -7.95 -12.64 0.20
N ILE A 383 -8.34 -12.11 1.36
CA ILE A 383 -9.76 -11.89 1.71
C ILE A 383 -10.36 -10.76 0.87
N ARG A 384 -9.59 -9.69 0.60
CA ARG A 384 -10.01 -8.61 -0.30
C ARG A 384 -10.32 -9.16 -1.69
N GLY A 385 -9.52 -10.10 -2.20
CA GLY A 385 -9.75 -10.81 -3.47
C GLY A 385 -11.10 -11.54 -3.55
N LEU A 386 -11.68 -11.93 -2.42
CA LEU A 386 -13.01 -12.54 -2.30
C LEU A 386 -14.15 -11.51 -2.15
N LYS A 387 -13.89 -10.24 -2.47
CA LYS A 387 -14.85 -9.12 -2.34
C LYS A 387 -15.29 -8.83 -0.89
N ASP A 388 -14.48 -9.21 0.10
CA ASP A 388 -14.81 -9.05 1.52
C ASP A 388 -13.77 -8.21 2.28
N ALA A 389 -13.82 -6.89 2.10
CA ALA A 389 -12.94 -5.99 2.85
C ALA A 389 -13.40 -5.71 4.29
N LYS A 390 -14.67 -5.99 4.62
CA LYS A 390 -15.22 -5.72 5.97
C LYS A 390 -14.60 -6.63 7.01
N THR A 391 -14.40 -7.90 6.67
CA THR A 391 -13.76 -8.86 7.56
C THR A 391 -12.32 -8.42 7.86
N THR A 392 -11.59 -7.97 6.84
CA THR A 392 -10.24 -7.43 6.99
C THR A 392 -10.19 -6.23 7.93
N PHE A 393 -11.12 -5.28 7.77
CA PHE A 393 -11.21 -4.10 8.62
C PHE A 393 -11.51 -4.43 10.08
N LEU A 394 -12.51 -5.29 10.35
CA LEU A 394 -12.91 -5.63 11.71
C LEU A 394 -11.82 -6.41 12.46
N ILE A 395 -11.19 -7.38 11.79
CA ILE A 395 -10.08 -8.13 12.39
C ILE A 395 -8.88 -7.22 12.63
N GLY A 396 -8.53 -6.36 11.65
CA GLY A 396 -7.44 -5.40 11.79
C GLY A 396 -7.68 -4.43 12.95
N ALA A 397 -8.85 -3.80 13.01
CA ALA A 397 -9.21 -2.90 14.10
C ALA A 397 -9.18 -3.59 15.48
N GLY A 398 -9.71 -4.81 15.57
CA GLY A 398 -9.67 -5.59 16.81
C GLY A 398 -8.25 -5.95 17.24
N CYS A 399 -7.45 -6.54 16.35
CA CYS A 399 -6.10 -6.98 16.70
C CYS A 399 -5.15 -5.79 16.95
N TYR A 400 -5.25 -4.72 16.18
CA TYR A 400 -4.38 -3.55 16.34
C TYR A 400 -4.72 -2.76 17.61
N TRP A 401 -6.00 -2.45 17.86
CA TRP A 401 -6.37 -1.55 18.95
C TRP A 401 -6.79 -2.24 20.25
N LEU A 402 -7.30 -3.48 20.21
CA LEU A 402 -7.67 -4.21 21.43
C LEU A 402 -6.52 -5.07 21.97
N ILE A 403 -5.60 -5.50 21.11
CA ILE A 403 -4.46 -6.35 21.49
C ILE A 403 -3.16 -5.58 21.35
N GLY A 404 -2.86 -5.03 20.17
CA GLY A 404 -1.59 -4.36 19.87
C GLY A 404 -1.33 -3.13 20.75
N ALA A 405 -2.19 -2.12 20.71
CA ALA A 405 -1.98 -0.89 21.48
C ALA A 405 -1.96 -1.11 23.01
N PRO A 406 -2.87 -1.90 23.61
CA PRO A 406 -2.83 -2.17 25.05
C PRO A 406 -1.61 -2.99 25.46
N SER A 407 -1.23 -4.01 24.67
CA SER A 407 -0.01 -4.78 24.97
C SER A 407 1.25 -3.95 24.82
N ALA A 408 1.33 -3.07 23.81
CA ALA A 408 2.43 -2.12 23.64
C ALA A 408 2.54 -1.19 24.85
N TRP A 409 1.43 -0.64 25.34
CA TRP A 409 1.43 0.22 26.54
C TRP A 409 1.82 -0.55 27.81
N LEU A 410 1.29 -1.76 27.99
CA LEU A 410 1.54 -2.58 29.17
C LEU A 410 3.00 -3.06 29.20
N MET A 411 3.56 -3.52 28.08
CA MET A 411 4.96 -3.94 27.98
C MET A 411 5.93 -2.76 28.10
N ALA A 412 5.58 -1.61 27.53
CA ALA A 412 6.38 -0.40 27.59
C ALA A 412 6.45 0.20 29.01
N PHE A 413 5.30 0.40 29.66
CA PHE A 413 5.21 1.17 30.91
C PHE A 413 5.09 0.31 32.17
N THR A 414 4.33 -0.80 32.15
CA THR A 414 4.16 -1.62 33.36
C THR A 414 5.27 -2.63 33.59
N LEU A 415 5.78 -3.22 32.50
CA LEU A 415 6.90 -4.18 32.55
C LEU A 415 8.27 -3.48 32.51
N GLY A 416 8.29 -2.18 32.20
CA GLY A 416 9.52 -1.38 32.15
C GLY A 416 10.45 -1.75 31.00
N TRP A 417 9.98 -2.46 29.98
CA TRP A 417 10.80 -2.83 28.81
C TRP A 417 11.07 -1.64 27.88
N GLY A 418 10.40 -0.49 28.12
CA GLY A 418 10.68 0.74 27.40
C GLY A 418 10.39 0.61 25.90
N PRO A 419 11.26 1.12 25.02
CA PRO A 419 11.08 1.12 23.56
C PRO A 419 10.88 -0.27 22.94
N THR A 420 11.61 -1.29 23.42
CA THR A 420 11.50 -2.65 22.90
C THR A 420 10.15 -3.26 23.26
N GLY A 421 9.58 -2.91 24.41
CA GLY A 421 8.24 -3.30 24.84
C GLY A 421 7.13 -2.85 23.89
N VAL A 422 7.22 -1.61 23.36
CA VAL A 422 6.27 -1.10 22.36
C VAL A 422 6.32 -1.96 21.09
N TRP A 423 7.51 -2.26 20.57
CA TRP A 423 7.68 -3.06 19.36
C TRP A 423 7.21 -4.50 19.54
N TRP A 424 7.44 -5.11 20.70
CA TRP A 424 6.89 -6.43 21.01
C TRP A 424 5.35 -6.43 21.09
N GLY A 425 4.75 -5.40 21.67
CA GLY A 425 3.30 -5.24 21.67
C GLY A 425 2.71 -5.07 20.27
N LEU A 426 3.36 -4.28 19.41
CA LEU A 426 2.99 -4.17 18.00
C LEU A 426 3.11 -5.51 17.27
N ALA A 427 4.23 -6.21 17.45
CA ALA A 427 4.47 -7.53 16.86
C ALA A 427 3.42 -8.55 17.32
N LEU A 428 2.99 -8.51 18.58
CA LEU A 428 1.92 -9.34 19.10
C LEU A 428 0.58 -9.05 18.40
N GLY A 429 0.24 -7.76 18.24
CA GLY A 429 -0.96 -7.34 17.53
C GLY A 429 -0.99 -7.84 16.08
N LEU A 430 0.13 -7.70 15.37
CA LEU A 430 0.31 -8.19 13.99
C LEU A 430 0.28 -9.72 13.92
N ALA A 431 0.91 -10.41 14.88
CA ALA A 431 0.87 -11.87 14.93
C ALA A 431 -0.57 -12.40 15.11
N CYS A 432 -1.33 -11.80 16.02
CA CYS A 432 -2.75 -12.11 16.21
C CYS A 432 -3.56 -11.85 14.94
N ALA A 433 -3.30 -10.75 14.24
CA ALA A 433 -3.97 -10.42 12.99
C ALA A 433 -3.58 -11.36 11.85
N ALA A 434 -2.30 -11.72 11.71
CA ALA A 434 -1.79 -12.67 10.72
C ALA A 434 -2.48 -14.04 10.86
N ILE A 435 -2.56 -14.56 12.10
CA ILE A 435 -3.22 -15.84 12.40
C ILE A 435 -4.72 -15.73 12.11
N SER A 436 -5.36 -14.67 12.61
CA SER A 436 -6.81 -14.48 12.50
C SER A 436 -7.28 -14.26 11.06
N LEU A 437 -6.52 -13.53 10.24
CA LEU A 437 -6.80 -13.32 8.82
C LEU A 437 -6.54 -14.57 7.98
N THR A 438 -5.46 -15.30 8.26
CA THR A 438 -5.18 -16.59 7.59
C THR A 438 -6.28 -17.61 7.89
N TRP A 439 -6.71 -17.69 9.15
CA TRP A 439 -7.81 -18.54 9.56
C TRP A 439 -9.15 -18.11 8.96
N ALA A 440 -9.43 -16.80 8.94
CA ALA A 440 -10.65 -16.25 8.33
C ALA A 440 -10.73 -16.54 6.83
N PHE A 441 -9.60 -16.45 6.11
CA PHE A 441 -9.51 -16.81 4.71
C PHE A 441 -9.84 -18.30 4.50
N GLU A 442 -9.18 -19.20 5.23
CA GLU A 442 -9.43 -20.64 5.14
C GLU A 442 -10.87 -21.03 5.50
N ALA A 443 -11.42 -20.44 6.56
CA ALA A 443 -12.78 -20.67 6.99
C ALA A 443 -13.80 -20.21 5.95
N LYS A 444 -13.59 -19.05 5.32
CA LYS A 444 -14.45 -18.55 4.22
C LYS A 444 -14.37 -19.46 3.01
N MET A 445 -13.17 -19.82 2.56
CA MET A 445 -13.01 -20.72 1.41
C MET A 445 -13.67 -22.08 1.65
N LYS A 446 -13.50 -22.67 2.85
CA LYS A 446 -14.17 -23.94 3.21
C LYS A 446 -15.69 -23.81 3.20
N ARG A 447 -16.25 -22.69 3.68
CA ARG A 447 -17.70 -22.43 3.67
C ARG A 447 -18.24 -22.25 2.25
N MET A 448 -17.53 -21.55 1.38
CA MET A 448 -17.95 -21.33 -0.01
C MET A 448 -17.90 -22.65 -0.82
N ILE A 449 -16.82 -23.41 -0.71
CA ILE A 449 -16.68 -24.72 -1.37
C ILE A 449 -17.77 -25.69 -0.89
N ARG A 450 -18.12 -25.70 0.40
CA ARG A 450 -19.19 -26.56 0.93
C ARG A 450 -20.58 -26.15 0.43
N ARG A 451 -20.79 -24.87 0.11
CA ARG A 451 -22.07 -24.35 -0.40
C ARG A 451 -22.28 -24.63 -1.89
N GLU A 452 -21.21 -24.70 -2.67
CA GLU A 452 -21.31 -25.08 -4.09
C GLU A 452 -21.62 -26.57 -4.30
N GLY A 453 -21.43 -27.41 -3.27
CA GLY A 453 -21.68 -28.85 -3.35
C GLY A 453 -20.74 -29.56 -4.33
N PRO A 454 -20.67 -30.89 -4.34
CA PRO A 454 -20.08 -31.59 -5.47
C PRO A 454 -20.92 -31.24 -6.71
N ALA A 455 -20.28 -30.83 -7.81
CA ALA A 455 -20.94 -30.75 -9.10
C ALA A 455 -21.69 -32.09 -9.33
N PRO A 456 -22.92 -32.08 -9.86
CA PRO A 456 -23.55 -33.34 -10.25
C PRO A 456 -22.56 -34.05 -11.16
N GLU A 457 -22.15 -35.26 -10.76
CA GLU A 457 -21.42 -36.16 -11.63
C GLU A 457 -22.18 -36.14 -12.96
N ALA A 458 -21.53 -35.61 -13.99
CA ALA A 458 -22.03 -35.75 -15.34
C ALA A 458 -22.14 -37.25 -15.54
N ASP A 459 -23.39 -37.72 -15.54
CA ASP A 459 -23.80 -39.08 -15.78
C ASP A 459 -23.14 -39.51 -17.09
N ILE A 460 -21.96 -40.15 -16.99
CA ILE A 460 -21.34 -40.85 -18.09
C ILE A 460 -22.17 -42.13 -18.22
N GLY A 461 -23.40 -41.95 -18.70
CA GLY A 461 -24.28 -43.01 -19.14
C GLY A 461 -23.58 -43.73 -20.29
N PHE A 462 -22.78 -44.73 -19.94
CA PHE A 462 -22.44 -45.81 -20.84
C PHE A 462 -23.75 -46.56 -21.11
N GLN A 463 -24.54 -46.03 -22.05
CA GLN A 463 -25.60 -46.80 -22.68
C GLN A 463 -24.94 -48.03 -23.29
N ALA A 464 -25.27 -49.17 -22.69
CA ALA A 464 -25.07 -50.48 -23.28
C ALA A 464 -25.68 -50.47 -24.68
N VAL A 465 -24.83 -50.52 -25.70
CA VAL A 465 -25.23 -51.01 -27.01
C VAL A 465 -25.10 -52.52 -26.95
N GLN A 466 -26.16 -53.17 -26.46
CA GLN A 466 -26.59 -54.45 -27.00
C GLN A 466 -27.24 -54.15 -28.35
N ALA A 467 -26.64 -54.63 -29.43
CA ALA A 467 -27.33 -54.95 -30.66
C ALA A 467 -26.53 -56.06 -31.36
N ASP A 468 -27.29 -57.08 -31.74
CA ASP A 468 -26.91 -58.40 -32.25
C ASP A 468 -25.99 -58.41 -33.49
#